data_AF-A0A2D7TAE3-F1
#
_entry.id   AF-A0A2D7TAE3-F1
#
_cell.length_a   1.000
_cell.length_b   1.000
_cell.length_c   1.000
_cell.angle_alpha   90.00
_cell.angle_beta   90.00
_cell.angle_gamma   90.00
#
_symmetry.space_group_name_H-M   'P 1'
#
loop_
_entity.id
_entity.type
_entity.pdbx_description
1 polymer ?
#
loop_
_entity_poly.entity_id
_entity_poly.type
_entity_poly.pdbx_seq_one_letter_code
_entity_poly.pdbx_strand_id
1 'polypeptide(L)'
;MSLGILEIAKAKDDEEEDYLEIEIYKDKDFWIGLGVPTISLLFSLISFIITITIEDDFLIISLGSLFCLWPLSSLGMLLYGKHIENEFYERGAWFSTIFSFIIVILLVLFFYLILRDFGSW
;
A
#
# COMPACT_ATOMS: atom_id res chain seq x y z
N MET A 1 -36.75 -5.80 -37.04
CA MET A 1 -36.41 -4.35 -37.00
C MET A 1 -36.48 -3.92 -35.55
N SER A 2 -35.50 -3.13 -35.11
CA SER A 2 -35.04 -2.96 -33.73
C SER A 2 -36.04 -2.29 -32.77
N LEU A 3 -36.67 -3.08 -31.89
CA LEU A 3 -37.37 -2.60 -30.69
C LEU A 3 -36.45 -2.59 -29.45
N GLY A 4 -35.41 -3.43 -29.42
CA GLY A 4 -34.53 -3.59 -28.26
C GLY A 4 -33.53 -2.45 -28.04
N ILE A 5 -33.17 -1.67 -29.06
CA ILE A 5 -32.22 -0.54 -28.89
C ILE A 5 -32.90 0.68 -28.26
N LEU A 6 -34.21 0.86 -28.47
CA LEU A 6 -34.93 2.02 -27.94
C LEU A 6 -35.19 1.90 -26.42
N GLU A 7 -35.33 0.68 -25.89
CA GLU A 7 -35.47 0.43 -24.46
C GLU A 7 -34.18 0.70 -23.69
N ILE A 8 -33.03 0.35 -24.27
CA ILE A 8 -31.71 0.57 -23.63
C ILE A 8 -31.35 2.06 -23.59
N ALA A 9 -31.80 2.84 -24.57
CA ALA A 9 -31.57 4.29 -24.58
C ALA A 9 -32.46 5.04 -23.58
N LYS A 10 -33.69 4.54 -23.32
CA LYS A 10 -34.63 5.20 -22.38
C LYS A 10 -34.34 4.90 -20.91
N ALA A 11 -33.59 3.83 -20.62
CA ALA A 11 -33.09 3.52 -19.28
C ALA A 11 -31.86 4.37 -18.87
N LYS A 12 -31.36 5.24 -19.77
CA LYS A 12 -30.15 6.04 -19.54
C LYS A 12 -30.41 7.46 -19.02
N ASP A 13 -31.67 7.83 -18.80
CA ASP A 13 -32.07 9.23 -18.57
C ASP A 13 -32.79 9.46 -17.24
N ASP A 14 -32.86 8.46 -16.34
CA ASP A 14 -33.71 8.54 -15.12
C ASP A 14 -33.12 7.85 -13.86
N GLU A 15 -31.81 7.60 -13.81
CA GLU A 15 -31.15 7.30 -12.53
C GLU A 15 -30.00 8.29 -12.36
N GLU A 16 -30.30 9.24 -11.47
CA GLU A 16 -29.49 10.22 -10.79
C GLU A 16 -27.98 9.90 -10.81
N GLU A 17 -27.20 10.95 -10.97
CA GLU A 17 -25.75 11.01 -10.79
C GLU A 17 -25.33 10.51 -9.40
N ASP A 18 -25.39 9.20 -9.16
CA ASP A 18 -24.80 8.55 -8.02
C ASP A 18 -23.32 8.35 -8.35
N TYR A 19 -22.58 9.46 -8.22
CA TYR A 19 -21.12 9.43 -8.16
C TYR A 19 -20.75 8.55 -6.98
N LEU A 20 -20.69 7.23 -7.19
CA LEU A 20 -20.10 6.20 -6.35
C LEU A 20 -19.52 6.82 -5.09
N GLU A 21 -20.37 7.08 -4.09
CA GLU A 21 -19.90 7.42 -2.76
C GLU A 21 -19.30 6.12 -2.25
N ILE A 22 -18.01 5.96 -2.55
CA ILE A 22 -17.20 4.83 -2.14
C ILE A 22 -17.06 4.96 -0.62
N GLU A 23 -18.08 4.57 0.15
CA GLU A 23 -18.08 4.56 1.63
C GLU A 23 -17.10 3.54 2.22
N ILE A 24 -16.19 2.98 1.42
CA ILE A 24 -15.14 2.02 1.83
C ILE A 24 -14.32 2.57 3.01
N TYR A 25 -14.12 3.88 3.08
CA TYR A 25 -13.34 4.52 4.17
C TYR A 25 -14.11 4.68 5.48
N LYS A 26 -15.42 4.42 5.54
CA LYS A 26 -16.17 4.39 6.81
C LYS A 26 -15.96 3.07 7.55
N ASP A 27 -15.57 2.00 6.85
CA ASP A 27 -15.40 0.69 7.45
C ASP A 27 -14.09 0.60 8.23
N LYS A 28 -14.18 0.13 9.47
CA LYS A 28 -13.03 -0.07 10.35
C LYS A 28 -12.06 -1.11 9.78
N ASP A 29 -12.58 -2.12 9.10
CA ASP A 29 -11.77 -3.23 8.57
C ASP A 29 -10.85 -2.78 7.45
N PHE A 30 -11.28 -1.79 6.67
CA PHE A 30 -10.43 -1.12 5.68
C PHE A 30 -9.20 -0.47 6.36
N TRP A 31 -9.42 0.29 7.43
CA TRP A 31 -8.34 0.94 8.17
C TRP A 31 -7.42 -0.05 8.89
N ILE A 32 -7.95 -1.20 9.31
CA ILE A 32 -7.12 -2.28 9.88
C ILE A 32 -6.21 -2.86 8.79
N GLY A 33 -6.77 -3.21 7.62
CA GLY A 33 -6.00 -3.71 6.48
C GLY A 33 -4.93 -2.72 6.00
N LEU A 34 -5.23 -1.42 6.08
CA LEU A 34 -4.27 -0.35 5.78
C LEU A 34 -3.19 -0.19 6.87
N GLY A 35 -3.62 -0.08 8.11
CA GLY A 35 -2.82 0.44 9.23
C GLY A 35 -1.90 -0.58 9.87
N VAL A 36 -2.22 -1.88 9.85
CA VAL A 36 -1.36 -2.90 10.46
C VAL A 36 0.02 -2.97 9.79
N PRO A 37 0.14 -3.00 8.44
CA PRO A 37 1.44 -2.88 7.78
C PRO A 37 2.18 -1.57 8.10
N THR A 38 1.47 -0.46 8.25
CA THR A 38 2.06 0.85 8.58
C THR A 38 2.63 0.90 10.00
N ILE A 39 1.95 0.29 10.98
CA ILE A 39 2.47 0.20 12.35
C ILE A 39 3.71 -0.69 12.38
N SER A 40 3.69 -1.81 11.66
CA SER A 40 4.86 -2.67 11.51
C SER A 40 6.07 -1.91 10.97
N LEU A 41 5.87 -1.06 9.95
CA LEU A 41 6.91 -0.18 9.43
C LEU A 41 7.49 0.72 10.52
N LEU A 42 6.65 1.42 11.27
CA LEU A 42 7.09 2.38 12.28
C LEU A 42 7.99 1.71 13.33
N PHE A 43 7.61 0.51 13.78
CA PHE A 43 8.45 -0.27 14.70
C PHE A 43 9.78 -0.67 14.05
N SER A 44 9.77 -1.16 12.81
CA SER A 44 11.00 -1.50 12.10
C SER A 44 11.90 -0.27 11.90
N LEU A 45 11.34 0.90 11.61
CA LEU A 45 12.06 2.16 11.42
C LEU A 45 12.68 2.66 12.73
N ILE A 46 11.95 2.56 13.85
CA ILE A 46 12.49 2.85 15.18
C ILE A 46 13.65 1.90 15.50
N SER A 47 13.47 0.59 15.27
CA SER A 47 14.55 -0.40 15.47
C SER A 47 15.77 -0.08 14.61
N PHE A 48 15.58 0.28 13.33
CA PHE A 48 16.66 0.70 12.45
C PHE A 48 17.43 1.90 12.99
N ILE A 49 16.73 2.97 13.41
CA ILE A 49 17.37 4.16 13.98
C ILE A 49 18.21 3.78 15.21
N ILE A 50 17.67 2.95 16.10
CA ILE A 50 18.40 2.50 17.30
C ILE A 50 19.64 1.69 16.89
N THR A 51 19.52 0.76 15.96
CA THR A 51 20.64 -0.10 15.54
C THR A 51 21.76 0.69 14.87
N ILE A 52 21.45 1.64 13.98
CA ILE A 52 22.49 2.47 13.35
C ILE A 52 23.21 3.38 14.34
N THR A 53 22.54 3.79 15.43
CA THR A 53 23.21 4.59 16.48
C THR A 53 24.18 3.79 17.33
N ILE A 54 24.11 2.46 17.28
CA ILE A 54 24.94 1.56 18.09
C ILE A 54 26.08 0.97 17.27
N GLU A 55 25.83 0.55 16.02
CA GLU A 55 26.83 -0.05 15.13
C GLU A 55 26.65 0.40 13.66
N ASP A 56 27.64 1.10 13.11
CA ASP A 56 27.61 1.64 11.74
C ASP A 56 27.59 0.56 10.64
N ASP A 57 28.20 -0.60 10.90
CA ASP A 57 28.34 -1.70 9.92
C ASP A 57 27.01 -2.42 9.62
N PHE A 58 25.98 -2.22 10.44
CA PHE A 58 24.67 -2.86 10.28
C PHE A 58 23.70 -2.11 9.35
N LEU A 59 24.08 -0.93 8.87
CA LEU A 59 23.20 -0.03 8.14
C LEU A 59 22.62 -0.68 6.87
N ILE A 60 23.45 -1.34 6.06
CA ILE A 60 23.03 -1.94 4.77
C ILE A 60 22.10 -3.13 4.99
N ILE A 61 22.44 -4.01 5.94
CA ILE A 61 21.66 -5.21 6.25
C ILE A 61 20.31 -4.80 6.85
N SER A 62 20.30 -3.80 7.72
CA SER A 62 19.09 -3.33 8.37
C SER A 62 18.16 -2.52 7.45
N LEU A 63 18.70 -1.80 6.45
CA LEU A 63 17.89 -1.16 5.41
C LEU A 63 17.24 -2.18 4.48
N GLY A 64 18.02 -3.17 4.03
CA GLY A 64 17.51 -4.23 3.17
C GLY A 64 16.38 -5.04 3.83
N SER A 65 16.50 -5.33 5.12
CA SER A 65 15.43 -6.02 5.85
C SER A 65 14.17 -5.16 5.96
N LEU A 66 14.31 -3.87 6.23
CA LEU A 66 13.17 -2.94 6.34
C LEU A 66 12.39 -2.80 5.02
N PHE A 67 13.12 -2.69 3.91
CA PHE A 67 12.53 -2.53 2.58
C PHE A 67 11.89 -3.80 2.04
N CYS A 68 12.36 -4.97 2.45
CA CYS A 68 11.77 -6.24 2.03
C CYS A 68 10.59 -6.63 2.93
N LEU A 69 10.74 -6.50 4.25
CA LEU A 69 9.77 -6.98 5.22
C LEU A 69 8.45 -6.20 5.17
N TRP A 70 8.48 -4.91 4.82
CA TRP A 70 7.27 -4.10 4.79
C TRP A 70 6.34 -4.41 3.60
N PRO A 71 6.80 -4.51 2.34
CA PRO A 71 5.98 -5.02 1.25
C PRO A 71 5.54 -6.47 1.48
N LEU A 72 6.39 -7.31 2.09
CA LEU A 72 6.04 -8.68 2.46
C LEU A 72 4.92 -8.74 3.50
N SER A 73 4.95 -7.89 4.54
CA SER A 73 3.89 -7.85 5.55
C SER A 73 2.57 -7.34 4.97
N SER A 74 2.64 -6.36 4.06
CA SER A 74 1.48 -5.84 3.33
C SER A 74 0.85 -6.91 2.43
N LEU A 75 1.67 -7.68 1.70
CA LEU A 75 1.23 -8.83 0.90
C LEU A 75 0.65 -9.95 1.78
N GLY A 76 1.24 -10.20 2.95
CA GLY A 76 0.69 -11.16 3.92
C GLY A 76 -0.70 -10.78 4.38
N MET A 77 -0.93 -9.49 4.64
CA MET A 77 -2.26 -8.97 4.99
C MET A 77 -3.23 -9.09 3.82
N LEU A 78 -2.80 -8.85 2.59
CA LEU A 78 -3.62 -9.09 1.41
C LEU A 78 -4.16 -10.53 1.33
N LEU A 79 -3.26 -11.51 1.52
CA LEU A 79 -3.60 -12.93 1.51
C LEU A 79 -4.53 -13.29 2.69
N TYR A 80 -4.30 -12.68 3.85
CA TYR A 80 -5.18 -12.84 5.00
C TYR A 80 -6.59 -12.30 4.72
N GLY A 81 -6.69 -11.13 4.08
CA GLY A 81 -7.95 -10.54 3.64
C GLY A 81 -8.75 -11.46 2.73
N LYS A 82 -8.07 -12.06 1.75
CA LYS A 82 -8.66 -13.08 0.88
C LYS A 82 -9.10 -14.33 1.63
N HIS A 83 -8.37 -14.73 2.67
CA HIS A 83 -8.70 -15.91 3.46
C HIS A 83 -9.97 -15.71 4.30
N ILE A 84 -10.20 -14.49 4.81
CA ILE A 84 -11.37 -14.15 5.62
C ILE A 84 -12.57 -13.67 4.81
N GLU A 85 -12.47 -13.66 3.46
CA GLU A 85 -13.50 -13.18 2.52
C GLU A 85 -14.03 -11.77 2.84
N ASN A 86 -13.19 -10.91 3.43
CA ASN A 86 -13.55 -9.54 3.79
C ASN A 86 -13.05 -8.55 2.74
N GLU A 87 -13.96 -8.10 1.87
CA GLU A 87 -13.64 -7.19 0.77
C GLU A 87 -13.09 -5.84 1.24
N PHE A 88 -13.59 -5.28 2.35
CA PHE A 88 -13.13 -3.98 2.86
C PHE A 88 -11.69 -4.07 3.37
N TYR A 89 -11.39 -5.15 4.09
CA TYR A 89 -10.04 -5.45 4.55
C TYR A 89 -9.09 -5.71 3.36
N GLU A 90 -9.51 -6.49 2.37
CA GLU A 90 -8.69 -6.77 1.18
C GLU A 90 -8.35 -5.46 0.44
N ARG A 91 -9.33 -4.58 0.23
CA ARG A 91 -9.11 -3.28 -0.41
C ARG A 91 -8.12 -2.43 0.41
N GLY A 92 -8.25 -2.38 1.74
CA GLY A 92 -7.31 -1.69 2.61
C GLY A 92 -5.88 -2.25 2.52
N ALA A 93 -5.74 -3.57 2.48
CA ALA A 93 -4.46 -4.25 2.32
C ALA A 93 -3.83 -4.02 0.93
N TRP A 94 -4.65 -3.95 -0.13
CA TRP A 94 -4.21 -3.56 -1.48
C TRP A 94 -3.61 -2.16 -1.49
N PHE A 95 -4.31 -1.19 -0.91
CA PHE A 95 -3.81 0.19 -0.79
C PHE A 95 -2.48 0.22 -0.03
N SER A 96 -2.39 -0.47 1.10
CA SER A 96 -1.16 -0.56 1.90
C SER A 96 0.00 -1.15 1.09
N THR A 97 -0.28 -2.22 0.33
CA THR A 97 0.70 -2.89 -0.52
C THR A 97 1.23 -1.95 -1.60
N ILE A 98 0.34 -1.30 -2.36
CA ILE A 98 0.74 -0.35 -3.42
C ILE A 98 1.59 0.77 -2.83
N PHE A 99 1.15 1.35 -1.71
CA PHE A 99 1.84 2.44 -1.04
C PHE A 99 3.23 2.01 -0.53
N SER A 100 3.34 0.79 0.00
CA SER A 100 4.63 0.23 0.45
C SER A 100 5.63 0.12 -0.69
N PHE A 101 5.21 -0.35 -1.88
CA PHE A 101 6.10 -0.47 -3.04
C PHE A 101 6.53 0.91 -3.55
N ILE A 102 5.61 1.88 -3.62
CA ILE A 102 5.95 3.25 -4.04
C ILE A 102 7.02 3.84 -3.12
N ILE A 103 6.84 3.74 -1.79
CA ILE A 103 7.80 4.30 -0.83
C ILE A 103 9.15 3.59 -0.92
N VAL A 104 9.16 2.25 -1.00
CA VAL A 104 10.42 1.49 -1.15
C VAL A 104 11.15 1.90 -2.42
N ILE A 105 10.46 2.05 -3.56
CA ILE A 105 11.07 2.51 -4.81
C ILE A 105 11.65 3.93 -4.65
N LEU A 106 10.90 4.86 -4.04
CA LEU A 106 11.36 6.22 -3.79
C LEU A 106 12.60 6.25 -2.89
N LEU A 107 12.63 5.43 -1.84
CA LEU A 107 13.77 5.34 -0.92
C LEU A 107 14.99 4.73 -1.61
N VAL A 108 14.84 3.66 -2.37
CA VAL A 108 15.93 3.07 -3.15
C VAL A 108 16.50 4.07 -4.15
N LEU A 109 15.63 4.81 -4.87
CA LEU A 109 16.06 5.88 -5.78
C LEU A 109 16.80 7.00 -5.05
N PHE A 110 16.30 7.40 -3.87
CA PHE A 110 16.96 8.41 -3.04
C PHE A 110 18.36 7.98 -2.61
N PHE A 111 18.52 6.76 -2.09
CA PHE A 111 19.82 6.20 -1.74
C PHE A 111 20.75 6.08 -2.95
N TYR A 112 20.23 5.63 -4.10
CA TYR A 112 20.99 5.56 -5.33
C TYR A 112 21.51 6.95 -5.77
N LEU A 113 20.66 7.98 -5.72
CA LEU A 113 21.06 9.35 -6.08
C LEU A 113 22.13 9.90 -5.13
N ILE A 114 21.99 9.69 -3.82
CA ILE A 114 23.00 10.10 -2.83
C ILE A 114 24.33 9.40 -3.10
N LEU A 115 24.32 8.07 -3.22
CA LEU A 115 25.55 7.30 -3.45
C LEU A 115 26.21 7.68 -4.78
N ARG A 116 25.42 7.97 -5.83
CA ARG A 116 25.94 8.45 -7.11
C ARG A 116 26.66 9.79 -6.98
N ASP A 117 26.11 10.73 -6.22
CA ASP A 117 26.74 12.02 -6.00
C ASP A 117 28.06 11.88 -5.21
N PHE A 118 28.10 11.03 -4.18
CA PHE A 118 29.32 10.76 -3.41
C PHE A 118 30.40 10.00 -4.19
N GLY A 119 30.02 9.12 -5.13
CA GLY A 119 30.96 8.31 -5.92
C GLY A 119 31.56 9.01 -7.15
N SER A 120 31.25 10.29 -7.38
CA SER A 120 31.69 11.04 -8.57
C SER A 120 32.99 11.85 -8.41
N TRP A 121 33.76 11.60 -7.35
CA TRP A 121 35.07 12.23 -7.08
C TRP A 121 36.25 11.29 -7.39
#